data_AF-A0A958H9I5-F1
#
_entry.id   AF-A0A958H9I5-F1
#
_cell.length_a   1.000
_cell.length_b   1.000
_cell.length_c   1.000
_cell.angle_alpha   90.00
_cell.angle_beta   90.00
_cell.angle_gamma   90.00
#
_symmetry.space_group_name_H-M   'P 1'
#
loop_
_entity.id
_entity.type
_entity.pdbx_description
1 polymer ?
#
loop_
_entity_poly.entity_id
_entity_poly.type
_entity_poly.pdbx_seq_one_letter_code
_entity_poly.pdbx_strand_id
1 'polypeptide(L)'
;ARFAGRGWLDVPWYFAETFFYRKLLEAVGYLQSGPLHGRDPFARQKRQQEAAALAQLAPSWEPLAHLPSDPRFEALLHSSLWGNRADLSNLTITEQAQAGLATRSERHLLLIDDTAAVHERLAAGVQRLDFICDNVGLDSLFDLALADFLLTEGWTSQVVLHLKDRPFFVSDAMTTDIEIVVAALAQRPDSGLNTLARRL
;
A
#
# COMPACT_ATOMS: atom_id res chain seq x y z
N ALA A 1 7.02 36.35 -0.98
CA ALA A 1 6.91 34.89 -0.72
C ALA A 1 7.80 34.53 0.48
N ARG A 2 7.33 33.67 1.40
CA ARG A 2 7.94 33.40 2.73
C ARG A 2 9.41 32.94 2.71
N PHE A 3 9.85 32.27 1.64
CA PHE A 3 11.19 31.66 1.54
C PHE A 3 12.05 32.20 0.39
N ALA A 4 11.73 33.39 -0.13
CA ALA A 4 12.49 33.98 -1.23
C ALA A 4 13.97 34.19 -0.83
N GLY A 5 14.89 33.79 -1.72
CA GLY A 5 16.34 33.94 -1.51
C GLY A 5 16.99 32.94 -0.55
N ARG A 6 16.23 31.98 0.00
CA ARG A 6 16.76 30.93 0.88
C ARG A 6 17.26 29.74 0.08
N GLY A 7 18.34 29.09 0.53
CA GLY A 7 18.86 27.85 -0.06
C GLY A 7 18.07 26.62 0.39
N TRP A 8 18.37 25.46 -0.23
CA TRP A 8 17.71 24.18 0.09
C TRP A 8 17.87 23.74 1.55
N LEU A 9 18.99 24.11 2.19
CA LEU A 9 19.27 23.79 3.60
C LEU A 9 18.63 24.79 4.58
N ASP A 10 18.07 25.90 4.09
CA ASP A 10 17.59 27.02 4.89
C ASP A 10 16.05 27.13 4.96
N VAL A 11 15.35 26.10 4.48
CA VAL A 11 13.88 26.00 4.44
C VAL A 11 13.42 24.70 5.11
N PRO A 12 12.14 24.59 5.55
CA PRO A 12 11.65 23.37 6.17
C PRO A 12 11.82 22.15 5.26
N TRP A 13 12.29 21.04 5.82
CA TRP A 13 12.61 19.82 5.06
C TRP A 13 11.46 19.36 4.17
N TYR A 14 10.26 19.18 4.74
CA TYR A 14 9.08 18.76 3.95
C TYR A 14 8.74 19.73 2.81
N PHE A 15 8.93 21.04 3.01
CA PHE A 15 8.75 22.03 1.95
C PHE A 15 9.82 21.88 0.86
N ALA A 16 11.09 21.74 1.24
CA ALA A 16 12.18 21.51 0.30
C ALA A 16 11.92 20.28 -0.56
N GLU A 17 11.56 19.16 0.07
CA GLU A 17 11.35 17.88 -0.62
C GLU A 17 10.15 17.94 -1.56
N THR A 18 9.01 18.46 -1.09
CA THR A 18 7.81 18.65 -1.93
C THR A 18 8.10 19.57 -3.12
N PHE A 19 8.83 20.65 -2.88
CA PHE A 19 9.22 21.60 -3.92
C PHE A 19 10.17 20.97 -4.93
N PHE A 20 11.09 20.11 -4.48
CA PHE A 20 11.98 19.35 -5.35
C PHE A 20 11.18 18.47 -6.33
N TYR A 21 10.22 17.66 -5.86
CA TYR A 21 9.42 16.82 -6.78
C TYR A 21 8.58 17.66 -7.74
N ARG A 22 8.02 18.78 -7.29
CA ARG A 22 7.32 19.71 -8.19
C ARG A 22 8.23 20.28 -9.28
N LYS A 23 9.49 20.59 -8.95
CA LYS A 23 10.51 21.05 -9.90
C LYS A 23 11.00 19.93 -10.82
N LEU A 24 11.13 18.71 -10.32
CA LEU A 24 11.49 17.54 -11.10
C LEU A 24 10.45 17.27 -12.19
N LEU A 25 9.16 17.28 -11.85
CA LEU A 25 8.07 17.10 -12.83
C LEU A 25 8.10 18.18 -13.93
N GLU A 26 8.46 19.42 -13.58
CA GLU A 26 8.68 20.48 -14.56
C GLU A 26 9.89 20.18 -15.46
N ALA A 27 11.01 19.72 -14.88
CA ALA A 27 12.24 19.46 -15.62
C ALA A 27 12.14 18.28 -16.60
N VAL A 28 11.37 17.23 -16.25
CA VAL A 28 11.18 16.04 -17.09
C VAL A 28 10.06 16.19 -18.13
N GLY A 29 9.44 17.36 -18.23
CA GLY A 29 8.37 17.59 -19.20
C GLY A 29 7.00 17.03 -18.81
N TYR A 30 6.82 16.56 -17.57
CA TYR A 30 5.55 15.95 -17.12
C TYR A 30 4.39 16.95 -17.17
N LEU A 31 4.67 18.22 -16.83
CA LEU A 31 3.65 19.27 -16.71
C LEU A 31 3.43 20.08 -17.99
N GLN A 32 4.28 19.90 -19.00
CA GLN A 32 4.28 20.68 -20.23
C GLN A 32 3.70 19.86 -21.37
N SER A 33 3.07 20.53 -22.34
CA SER A 33 2.65 19.88 -23.58
C SER A 33 3.87 19.32 -24.33
N GLY A 34 3.78 18.07 -24.77
CA GLY A 34 4.86 17.42 -25.50
C GLY A 34 4.84 15.90 -25.30
N PRO A 35 5.84 15.18 -25.86
CA PRO A 35 5.88 13.72 -25.80
C PRO A 35 5.96 13.12 -24.39
N LEU A 36 6.38 13.91 -23.40
CA LEU A 36 6.54 13.52 -21.99
C LEU A 36 5.41 14.01 -21.08
N HIS A 37 4.42 14.72 -21.62
CA HIS A 37 3.27 15.20 -20.85
C HIS A 37 2.56 14.04 -20.16
N GLY A 38 2.35 14.15 -18.84
CA GLY A 38 1.68 13.13 -18.05
C GLY A 38 2.42 11.79 -17.92
N ARG A 39 3.66 11.67 -18.42
CA ARG A 39 4.45 10.43 -18.30
C ARG A 39 5.19 10.37 -16.98
N ASP A 40 4.75 9.49 -16.09
CA ASP A 40 5.40 9.28 -14.79
C ASP A 40 6.88 8.84 -14.98
N PRO A 41 7.86 9.63 -14.52
CA PRO A 41 9.28 9.30 -14.65
C PRO A 41 9.69 8.07 -13.81
N PHE A 42 8.88 7.68 -12.84
CA PHE A 42 9.11 6.54 -11.94
C PHE A 42 8.34 5.28 -12.35
N ALA A 43 7.49 5.36 -13.37
CA ALA A 43 6.61 4.26 -13.79
C ALA A 43 7.34 2.93 -13.96
N ARG A 44 8.53 2.93 -14.57
CA ARG A 44 9.32 1.71 -14.79
C ARG A 44 9.70 1.03 -13.47
N GLN A 45 10.15 1.81 -12.49
CA GLN A 45 10.51 1.29 -11.17
C GLN A 45 9.27 0.79 -10.43
N LYS A 46 8.17 1.56 -10.48
CA LYS A 46 6.89 1.15 -9.89
C LYS A 46 6.37 -0.18 -10.46
N ARG A 47 6.38 -0.34 -11.80
CA ARG A 47 5.96 -1.60 -12.45
C ARG A 47 6.81 -2.80 -12.02
N GLN A 48 8.12 -2.60 -11.84
CA GLN A 48 9.01 -3.65 -11.36
C GLN A 48 8.71 -4.04 -9.91
N GLN A 49 8.48 -3.04 -9.05
CA GLN A 49 8.15 -3.23 -7.64
C GLN A 49 6.81 -3.96 -7.47
N GLU A 50 5.78 -3.58 -8.24
CA GLU A 50 4.47 -4.25 -8.22
C GLU A 50 4.52 -5.68 -8.74
N ALA A 51 5.23 -5.92 -9.86
CA ALA A 51 5.39 -7.27 -10.40
C ALA A 51 6.10 -8.19 -9.39
N ALA A 52 7.14 -7.69 -8.71
CA ALA A 52 7.83 -8.40 -7.65
C ALA A 52 6.90 -8.66 -6.46
N ALA A 53 6.16 -7.65 -6.01
CA ALA A 53 5.22 -7.77 -4.90
C ALA A 53 4.11 -8.80 -5.18
N LEU A 54 3.54 -8.80 -6.38
CA LEU A 54 2.55 -9.80 -6.81
C LEU A 54 3.12 -11.22 -6.83
N ALA A 55 4.35 -11.39 -7.31
CA ALA A 55 5.02 -12.69 -7.30
C ALA A 55 5.30 -13.17 -5.86
N GLN A 56 5.62 -12.25 -4.96
CA GLN A 56 5.91 -12.52 -3.55
C GLN A 56 4.65 -12.84 -2.75
N LEU A 57 3.52 -12.17 -3.01
CA LEU A 57 2.26 -12.39 -2.30
C LEU A 57 1.56 -13.69 -2.70
N ALA A 58 1.63 -14.06 -3.98
CA ALA A 58 0.91 -15.21 -4.53
C ALA A 58 1.01 -16.51 -3.71
N PRO A 59 2.22 -17.02 -3.33
CA PRO A 59 2.32 -18.29 -2.60
C PRO A 59 1.72 -18.23 -1.18
N SER A 60 1.60 -17.04 -0.59
CA SER A 60 1.14 -16.85 0.79
C SER A 60 -0.30 -16.34 0.90
N TRP A 61 -0.94 -16.03 -0.24
CA TRP A 61 -2.29 -15.50 -0.27
C TRP A 61 -3.33 -16.49 0.27
N GLU A 62 -3.33 -17.73 -0.21
CA GLU A 62 -4.32 -18.73 0.20
C GLU A 62 -4.28 -19.02 1.72
N PRO A 63 -3.11 -19.26 2.35
CA PRO A 63 -3.04 -19.39 3.80
C PRO A 63 -3.57 -18.16 4.56
N LEU A 64 -3.22 -16.95 4.10
CA LEU A 64 -3.67 -15.69 4.71
C LEU A 64 -5.19 -15.54 4.60
N ALA A 65 -5.75 -15.79 3.41
CA ALA A 65 -7.17 -15.68 3.12
C ALA A 65 -8.04 -16.71 3.87
N HIS A 66 -7.43 -17.76 4.44
CA HIS A 66 -8.13 -18.79 5.22
C HIS A 66 -8.00 -18.61 6.75
N LEU A 67 -7.25 -17.63 7.24
CA LEU A 67 -7.16 -17.34 8.68
C LEU A 67 -8.53 -16.95 9.26
N PRO A 68 -8.86 -17.23 10.53
CA PRO A 68 -10.07 -16.68 11.16
C PRO A 68 -10.08 -15.15 11.15
N SER A 69 -11.25 -14.52 11.28
CA SER A 69 -11.45 -13.07 11.10
C SER A 69 -10.46 -12.20 11.90
N ASP A 70 -10.39 -12.33 13.23
CA ASP A 70 -9.49 -11.48 14.04
C ASP A 70 -7.99 -11.72 13.77
N PRO A 71 -7.47 -12.96 13.70
CA PRO A 71 -6.10 -13.20 13.28
C PRO A 71 -5.78 -12.69 11.87
N ARG A 72 -6.76 -12.76 10.96
CA ARG A 72 -6.61 -12.25 9.58
C ARG A 72 -6.53 -10.73 9.56
N PHE A 73 -7.36 -10.05 10.35
CA PHE A 73 -7.29 -8.60 10.53
C PHE A 73 -5.91 -8.17 11.02
N GLU A 74 -5.42 -8.76 12.12
CA GLU A 74 -4.10 -8.43 12.66
C GLU A 74 -2.99 -8.70 11.63
N ALA A 75 -3.09 -9.82 10.90
CA ALA A 75 -2.11 -10.16 9.87
C ALA A 75 -2.09 -9.14 8.71
N LEU A 76 -3.26 -8.74 8.22
CA LEU A 76 -3.40 -7.76 7.14
C LEU A 76 -3.00 -6.35 7.59
N LEU A 77 -3.37 -5.94 8.80
CA LEU A 77 -3.00 -4.64 9.36
C LEU A 77 -1.48 -4.50 9.50
N HIS A 78 -0.81 -5.51 10.05
CA HIS A 78 0.65 -5.49 10.19
C HIS A 78 1.34 -5.62 8.83
N SER A 79 0.76 -6.36 7.88
CA SER A 79 1.31 -6.46 6.53
C SER A 79 1.18 -5.13 5.75
N SER A 80 0.10 -4.37 5.95
CA SER A 80 -0.04 -2.99 5.45
C SER A 80 1.01 -2.06 6.10
N LEU A 81 1.25 -2.17 7.41
CA LEU A 81 2.31 -1.39 8.08
C LEU A 81 3.73 -1.69 7.56
N TRP A 82 4.04 -2.96 7.31
CA TRP A 82 5.38 -3.40 6.94
C TRP A 82 5.60 -3.52 5.42
N GLY A 83 4.57 -3.26 4.61
CA GLY A 83 4.62 -3.34 3.14
C GLY A 83 5.75 -2.51 2.53
N ASN A 84 6.12 -1.41 3.19
CA ASN A 84 7.22 -0.52 2.83
C ASN A 84 8.65 -1.05 3.11
N ARG A 85 8.81 -2.16 3.85
CA ARG A 85 10.13 -2.72 4.23
C ARG A 85 10.59 -3.92 3.40
N ALA A 86 9.75 -4.41 2.49
CA ALA A 86 10.06 -5.49 1.55
C ALA A 86 10.74 -6.73 2.20
N ASP A 87 10.22 -7.22 3.33
CA ASP A 87 10.61 -8.53 3.87
C ASP A 87 9.36 -9.34 4.28
N LEU A 88 8.94 -10.27 3.42
CA LEU A 88 7.89 -11.24 3.73
C LEU A 88 8.45 -12.57 4.24
N SER A 89 9.72 -12.64 4.67
CA SER A 89 10.28 -13.84 5.32
C SER A 89 9.42 -14.31 6.50
N ASN A 90 8.62 -13.42 7.09
CA ASN A 90 7.60 -13.73 8.08
C ASN A 90 6.48 -14.65 7.55
N LEU A 91 5.95 -14.46 6.33
CA LEU A 91 4.92 -15.34 5.75
C LEU A 91 5.49 -16.72 5.40
N THR A 92 6.77 -16.80 5.05
CA THR A 92 7.50 -18.05 4.71
C THR A 92 7.79 -18.93 5.94
N ILE A 93 7.52 -18.46 7.16
CA ILE A 93 7.45 -19.32 8.36
C ILE A 93 6.13 -20.12 8.34
N THR A 94 5.85 -20.78 7.21
CA THR A 94 4.62 -21.54 6.96
C THR A 94 4.82 -23.06 7.10
N GLU A 95 5.97 -23.52 7.60
CA GLU A 95 6.15 -24.93 7.98
C GLU A 95 6.24 -25.18 9.50
N GLN A 96 6.36 -24.14 10.35
CA GLN A 96 6.45 -24.32 11.82
C GLN A 96 5.46 -23.53 12.67
N ALA A 97 4.55 -22.76 12.09
CA ALA A 97 3.58 -21.98 12.85
C ALA A 97 2.14 -22.35 12.47
N GLN A 98 1.62 -23.43 13.05
CA GLN A 98 0.20 -23.48 13.33
C GLN A 98 -0.16 -22.25 14.19
N ALA A 99 -1.08 -21.42 13.68
CA ALA A 99 -1.62 -20.20 14.30
C ALA A 99 -0.70 -18.95 14.33
N GLY A 100 -0.82 -18.07 13.32
CA GLY A 100 -0.72 -16.61 13.48
C GLY A 100 0.60 -16.00 13.98
N LEU A 101 1.74 -16.70 13.90
CA LEU A 101 3.00 -16.26 14.51
C LEU A 101 3.93 -15.45 13.58
N ALA A 102 3.65 -15.38 12.28
CA ALA A 102 4.42 -14.57 11.34
C ALA A 102 4.40 -13.07 11.67
N THR A 103 3.24 -12.52 12.04
CA THR A 103 3.11 -11.10 12.42
C THR A 103 3.54 -10.82 13.86
N ARG A 104 3.49 -11.83 14.74
CA ARG A 104 4.07 -11.75 16.10
C ARG A 104 5.59 -11.60 16.09
N SER A 105 6.25 -12.13 15.06
CA SER A 105 7.70 -12.03 14.86
C SER A 105 8.21 -10.60 14.95
N GLU A 106 7.50 -9.63 14.37
CA GLU A 106 7.94 -8.23 14.32
C GLU A 106 7.12 -7.28 15.19
N ARG A 107 6.05 -7.78 15.83
CA ARG A 107 5.25 -6.99 16.77
C ARG A 107 6.09 -6.37 17.89
N HIS A 108 7.18 -7.04 18.29
CA HIS A 108 8.13 -6.50 19.27
C HIS A 108 8.93 -5.27 18.77
N LEU A 109 8.90 -4.98 17.46
CA LEU A 109 9.48 -3.78 16.85
C LEU A 109 8.52 -2.58 16.86
N LEU A 110 7.25 -2.78 17.22
CA LEU A 110 6.28 -1.71 17.38
C LEU A 110 6.56 -0.95 18.68
N LEU A 111 6.94 0.31 18.57
CA LEU A 111 7.13 1.19 19.73
C LEU A 111 5.80 1.61 20.36
N ILE A 112 4.78 1.76 19.53
CA ILE A 112 3.41 2.09 19.90
C ILE A 112 2.51 1.14 19.11
N ASP A 113 1.67 0.38 19.82
CA ASP A 113 0.80 -0.64 19.23
C ASP A 113 -0.64 -0.46 19.71
N ASP A 114 -1.42 0.28 18.92
CA ASP A 114 -2.85 0.50 19.14
C ASP A 114 -3.72 -0.53 18.38
N THR A 115 -3.15 -1.65 17.91
CA THR A 115 -3.87 -2.66 17.10
C THR A 115 -5.19 -3.08 17.75
N ALA A 116 -5.20 -3.32 19.06
CA ALA A 116 -6.40 -3.72 19.80
C ALA A 116 -7.48 -2.63 19.80
N ALA A 117 -7.09 -1.36 19.98
CA ALA A 117 -8.01 -0.23 19.97
C ALA A 117 -8.58 0.05 18.57
N VAL A 118 -7.79 -0.20 17.52
CA VAL A 118 -8.27 -0.12 16.13
C VAL A 118 -9.24 -1.26 15.84
N HIS A 119 -8.90 -2.50 16.24
CA HIS A 119 -9.78 -3.66 16.09
C HIS A 119 -11.14 -3.43 16.75
N GLU A 120 -11.17 -3.03 18.02
CA GLU A 120 -12.40 -2.76 18.77
C GLU A 120 -13.30 -1.74 18.06
N ARG A 121 -12.70 -0.67 17.52
CA ARG A 121 -13.43 0.39 16.81
C ARG A 121 -13.98 -0.08 15.46
N LEU A 122 -13.21 -0.85 14.70
CA LEU A 122 -13.63 -1.31 13.37
C LEU A 122 -14.64 -2.45 13.46
N ALA A 123 -14.43 -3.41 14.37
CA ALA A 123 -15.33 -4.54 14.58
C ALA A 123 -16.71 -4.11 15.12
N ALA A 124 -16.80 -2.94 15.77
CA ALA A 124 -18.08 -2.32 16.15
C ALA A 124 -18.89 -1.81 14.94
N GLY A 125 -18.29 -1.75 13.75
CA GLY A 125 -18.90 -1.26 12.53
C GLY A 125 -18.71 0.26 12.34
N VAL A 126 -18.17 0.64 11.19
CA VAL A 126 -18.05 2.04 10.75
C VAL A 126 -18.74 2.25 9.40
N GLN A 127 -19.24 3.44 9.13
CA GLN A 127 -19.89 3.69 7.82
C GLN A 127 -18.86 3.77 6.69
N ARG A 128 -17.73 4.43 6.96
CA ARG A 128 -16.69 4.71 5.98
C ARG A 128 -15.32 4.65 6.64
N LEU A 129 -14.37 4.07 5.92
CA LEU A 129 -12.96 4.07 6.27
C LEU A 129 -12.14 4.71 5.14
N ASP A 130 -11.19 5.57 5.50
CA ASP A 130 -10.33 6.27 4.55
C ASP A 130 -8.88 5.82 4.72
N PHE A 131 -8.26 5.40 3.62
CA PHE A 131 -6.83 5.09 3.57
C PHE A 131 -6.10 6.25 2.91
N ILE A 132 -5.10 6.80 3.59
CA ILE A 132 -4.16 7.73 2.97
C ILE A 132 -2.97 6.91 2.48
N CYS A 133 -3.04 6.49 1.21
CA CYS A 133 -2.09 5.52 0.67
C CYS A 133 -0.71 6.14 0.48
N ASP A 134 0.31 5.35 0.77
CA ASP A 134 1.71 5.72 0.61
C ASP A 134 2.24 5.16 -0.72
N ASN A 135 2.80 3.95 -0.75
CA ASN A 135 3.56 3.44 -1.89
C ASN A 135 2.85 2.37 -2.73
N VAL A 136 3.31 2.19 -3.97
CA VAL A 136 3.00 1.01 -4.78
C VAL A 136 3.68 -0.25 -4.26
N GLY A 137 3.33 -1.41 -4.82
CA GLY A 137 3.94 -2.70 -4.44
C GLY A 137 3.21 -3.37 -3.29
N LEU A 138 3.95 -3.98 -2.36
CA LEU A 138 3.35 -4.70 -1.22
C LEU A 138 2.48 -3.79 -0.36
N ASP A 139 2.87 -2.53 -0.18
CA ASP A 139 2.14 -1.51 0.56
C ASP A 139 0.70 -1.35 0.02
N SER A 140 0.57 -0.90 -1.24
CA SER A 140 -0.75 -0.83 -1.91
C SER A 140 -1.49 -2.16 -2.01
N LEU A 141 -0.79 -3.30 -2.15
CA LEU A 141 -1.44 -4.62 -2.22
C LEU A 141 -2.06 -5.03 -0.89
N PHE A 142 -1.37 -4.80 0.23
CA PHE A 142 -1.91 -5.10 1.55
C PHE A 142 -2.96 -4.09 1.98
N ASP A 143 -2.87 -2.82 1.55
CA ASP A 143 -3.96 -1.85 1.72
C ASP A 143 -5.24 -2.33 1.01
N LEU A 144 -5.12 -2.78 -0.25
CA LEU A 144 -6.25 -3.34 -1.01
C LEU A 144 -6.80 -4.62 -0.34
N ALA A 145 -5.93 -5.52 0.11
CA ALA A 145 -6.34 -6.74 0.80
C ALA A 145 -7.03 -6.45 2.14
N LEU A 146 -6.54 -5.48 2.91
CA LEU A 146 -7.17 -5.05 4.16
C LEU A 146 -8.51 -4.37 3.89
N ALA A 147 -8.60 -3.50 2.88
CA ALA A 147 -9.85 -2.88 2.46
C ALA A 147 -10.91 -3.92 2.08
N ASP A 148 -10.54 -4.89 1.25
CA ASP A 148 -11.41 -6.00 0.84
C ASP A 148 -11.88 -6.84 2.02
N PHE A 149 -10.98 -7.16 2.96
CA PHE A 149 -11.32 -7.85 4.19
C PHE A 149 -12.36 -7.09 5.01
N LEU A 150 -12.13 -5.80 5.26
CA LEU A 150 -13.02 -4.97 6.07
C LEU A 150 -14.41 -4.81 5.45
N LEU A 151 -14.48 -4.74 4.11
CA LEU A 151 -15.74 -4.73 3.37
C LEU A 151 -16.44 -6.09 3.43
N THR A 152 -15.71 -7.19 3.22
CA THR A 152 -16.26 -8.55 3.18
C THR A 152 -16.77 -9.02 4.54
N GLU A 153 -16.09 -8.66 5.63
CA GLU A 153 -16.54 -8.94 7.00
C GLU A 153 -17.67 -8.00 7.46
N GLY A 154 -18.01 -6.98 6.66
CA GLY A 154 -19.05 -6.00 7.00
C GLY A 154 -18.66 -5.03 8.11
N TRP A 155 -17.36 -4.87 8.40
CA TRP A 155 -16.86 -3.93 9.40
C TRP A 155 -16.93 -2.48 8.89
N THR A 156 -16.97 -2.30 7.57
CA THR A 156 -17.31 -1.03 6.92
C THR A 156 -18.20 -1.22 5.71
N SER A 157 -19.03 -0.20 5.40
CA SER A 157 -19.83 -0.17 4.15
C SER A 157 -19.14 0.55 2.99
N GLN A 158 -18.06 1.30 3.28
CA GLN A 158 -17.34 2.07 2.27
C GLN A 158 -15.86 2.15 2.64
N VAL A 159 -14.99 1.98 1.64
CA VAL A 159 -13.58 2.33 1.72
C VAL A 159 -13.27 3.39 0.68
N VAL A 160 -12.46 4.39 1.04
CA VAL A 160 -11.94 5.40 0.12
C VAL A 160 -10.43 5.41 0.18
N LEU A 161 -9.77 5.20 -0.96
CA LEU A 161 -8.32 5.30 -1.11
C LEU A 161 -7.95 6.71 -1.59
N HIS A 162 -7.15 7.43 -0.80
CA HIS A 162 -6.60 8.73 -1.18
C HIS A 162 -5.21 8.53 -1.77
N LEU A 163 -5.10 8.71 -3.08
CA LEU A 163 -3.91 8.50 -3.87
C LEU A 163 -3.33 9.84 -4.36
N LYS A 164 -2.07 9.83 -4.79
CA LYS A 164 -1.44 11.04 -5.31
C LYS A 164 -1.96 11.36 -6.71
N ASP A 165 -2.15 12.65 -6.99
CA ASP A 165 -2.67 13.13 -8.29
C ASP A 165 -1.58 13.23 -9.37
N ARG A 166 -0.31 13.06 -8.98
CA ARG A 166 0.88 13.14 -9.83
C ARG A 166 2.02 12.34 -9.19
N PRO A 167 3.10 12.03 -9.94
CA PRO A 167 4.23 11.31 -9.38
C PRO A 167 4.87 12.11 -8.26
N PHE A 168 5.01 11.47 -7.11
CA PHE A 168 5.47 12.09 -5.87
C PHE A 168 6.29 11.06 -5.09
N PHE A 169 7.32 11.51 -4.39
CA PHE A 169 8.21 10.66 -3.57
C PHE A 169 8.60 9.30 -4.18
N VAL A 170 8.86 9.26 -5.50
CA VAL A 170 9.25 8.08 -6.28
C VAL A 170 8.17 7.01 -6.37
N SER A 171 7.83 6.36 -5.26
CA SER A 171 6.98 5.17 -5.21
C SER A 171 5.54 5.48 -4.81
N ASP A 172 5.17 6.73 -4.51
CA ASP A 172 3.82 7.02 -4.06
C ASP A 172 2.78 6.57 -5.09
N ALA A 173 1.76 5.89 -4.59
CA ALA A 173 0.71 5.32 -5.41
C ALA A 173 -0.20 6.41 -6.01
N MET A 174 -0.41 6.31 -7.32
CA MET A 174 -1.40 7.07 -8.07
C MET A 174 -2.59 6.19 -8.45
N THR A 175 -3.72 6.80 -8.84
CA THR A 175 -4.90 6.06 -9.35
C THR A 175 -4.54 5.07 -10.45
N THR A 176 -3.74 5.49 -11.43
CA THR A 176 -3.29 4.63 -12.53
C THR A 176 -2.45 3.45 -12.05
N ASP A 177 -1.70 3.61 -10.96
CA ASP A 177 -0.87 2.54 -10.41
C ASP A 177 -1.76 1.44 -9.82
N ILE A 178 -2.76 1.83 -9.03
CA ILE A 178 -3.75 0.92 -8.44
C ILE A 178 -4.58 0.21 -9.51
N GLU A 179 -5.05 0.93 -10.54
CA GLU A 179 -5.81 0.33 -11.66
C GLU A 179 -5.01 -0.78 -12.36
N ILE A 180 -3.71 -0.55 -12.60
CA ILE A 180 -2.84 -1.56 -13.21
C ILE A 180 -2.63 -2.75 -12.28
N VAL A 181 -2.44 -2.53 -10.98
CA VAL A 181 -2.27 -3.63 -10.00
C VAL A 181 -3.54 -4.48 -9.90
N VAL A 182 -4.72 -3.86 -9.84
CA VAL A 182 -6.01 -4.57 -9.84
C VAL A 182 -6.18 -5.38 -11.14
N ALA A 183 -5.88 -4.77 -12.29
CA ALA A 183 -5.92 -5.48 -13.57
C ALA A 183 -4.93 -6.67 -13.62
N ALA A 184 -3.75 -6.53 -13.03
CA ALA A 184 -2.75 -7.59 -12.95
C ALA A 184 -3.20 -8.74 -12.02
N LEU A 185 -3.84 -8.43 -10.89
CA LEU A 185 -4.46 -9.43 -10.01
C LEU A 185 -5.56 -10.22 -10.76
N ALA A 186 -6.40 -9.53 -11.53
CA ALA A 186 -7.49 -10.14 -12.30
C ALA A 186 -7.02 -11.05 -13.46
N GLN A 187 -5.75 -10.96 -13.86
CA GLN A 187 -5.16 -11.82 -14.90
C GLN A 187 -4.42 -13.03 -14.31
N ARG A 188 -4.27 -13.13 -12.98
CA ARG A 188 -3.59 -14.27 -12.38
C ARG A 188 -4.48 -15.53 -12.48
N PRO A 189 -3.89 -16.69 -12.80
CA PRO A 189 -4.59 -17.97 -12.83
C PRO A 189 -4.90 -18.52 -11.43
N ASP A 190 -4.24 -17.97 -10.40
CA ASP A 190 -4.52 -18.26 -8.99
C ASP A 190 -5.93 -17.77 -8.62
N SER A 191 -6.77 -18.69 -8.15
CA SER A 191 -8.18 -18.40 -7.85
C SER A 191 -8.37 -17.37 -6.74
N GLY A 192 -7.48 -17.35 -5.73
CA GLY A 192 -7.62 -16.48 -4.58
C GLY A 192 -7.36 -15.02 -4.92
N LEU A 193 -6.22 -14.72 -5.57
CA LEU A 193 -5.89 -13.35 -5.99
C LEU A 193 -6.81 -12.84 -7.10
N ASN A 194 -7.28 -13.72 -7.98
CA ASN A 194 -8.29 -13.36 -8.97
C ASN A 194 -9.62 -12.96 -8.31
N THR A 195 -10.01 -13.67 -7.25
CA THR A 195 -11.24 -13.37 -6.51
C THR A 195 -11.12 -12.03 -5.78
N LEU A 196 -9.98 -11.76 -5.14
CA LEU A 196 -9.68 -10.43 -4.58
C LEU A 196 -9.89 -9.34 -5.63
N ALA A 197 -9.29 -9.49 -6.82
CA ALA A 197 -9.38 -8.50 -7.88
C ALA A 197 -10.82 -8.20 -8.36
N ARG A 198 -11.72 -9.18 -8.28
CA ARG A 198 -13.12 -9.01 -8.71
C ARG A 198 -13.99 -8.31 -7.66
N ARG A 199 -13.52 -8.25 -6.40
CA ARG A 199 -14.23 -7.57 -5.30
C ARG A 199 -13.80 -6.11 -5.15
N LEU A 200 -12.58 -5.79 -5.59
CA LEU A 200 -12.02 -4.44 -5.70
C LEU A 200 -12.58 -3.69 -6.91
#